data_AF-A0A7X7J1M9-F1
#
_entry.id   AF-A0A7X7J1M9-F1
#
_cell.length_a   1.000
_cell.length_b   1.000
_cell.length_c   1.000
_cell.angle_alpha   90.00
_cell.angle_beta   90.00
_cell.angle_gamma   90.00
#
_symmetry.space_group_name_H-M   'P 1'
#
loop_
_entity.id
_entity.type
_entity.pdbx_description
1 polymer ?
#
loop_
_entity_poly.entity_id
_entity_poly.type
_entity_poly.pdbx_seq_one_letter_code
_entity_poly.pdbx_strand_id
1 'polypeptide(L)' 'MSKQATSRPMNPTAIAVADAARLLSAAGGVSVTPEQILGDIDAGLPTNPDGTINLVRYAAWLVKETSAGGD' A
#
# COMPACT_ATOMS: atom_id res chain seq x y z
N MET A 1 22.23 0.34 -22.35
CA MET A 1 22.28 -0.58 -21.19
C MET A 1 20.91 -0.57 -20.51
N SER A 2 19.99 -1.43 -20.94
CA SER A 2 18.69 -1.54 -20.27
C SER A 2 18.86 -2.50 -19.11
N LYS A 3 18.94 -1.99 -17.89
CA LYS A 3 18.81 -2.82 -16.68
C LYS A 3 17.38 -3.35 -16.68
N GLN A 4 17.19 -4.56 -17.21
CA GLN A 4 16.00 -5.34 -16.90
C GLN A 4 16.10 -5.67 -15.41
N ALA A 5 15.44 -4.86 -14.57
CA ALA A 5 15.19 -5.26 -13.20
C ALA A 5 14.26 -6.47 -13.30
N THR A 6 14.80 -7.65 -12.98
CA THR A 6 14.02 -8.86 -12.82
C THR A 6 12.99 -8.59 -11.71
N SER A 7 11.77 -8.23 -12.09
CA SER A 7 10.69 -8.00 -11.13
C SER A 7 10.43 -9.32 -10.43
N ARG A 8 10.91 -9.46 -9.20
CA ARG A 8 10.62 -10.62 -8.37
C ARG A 8 9.10 -10.60 -8.12
N PRO A 9 8.40 -11.75 -8.24
CA PRO A 9 6.97 -11.80 -7.96
C PRO A 9 6.71 -11.20 -6.58
N MET A 10 5.97 -10.08 -6.53
CA MET A 10 5.57 -9.46 -5.27
C MET A 10 4.45 -10.28 -4.65
N ASN A 11 4.53 -10.55 -3.35
CA ASN A 11 3.46 -11.22 -2.63
C ASN A 11 2.42 -10.17 -2.18
N PRO A 12 1.19 -10.16 -2.72
CA PRO A 12 0.19 -9.13 -2.38
C PRO A 12 -0.25 -9.16 -0.91
N THR A 13 0.05 -10.23 -0.17
CA THR A 13 -0.26 -10.34 1.26
C THR A 13 0.87 -9.84 2.18
N ALA A 14 2.06 -9.58 1.63
CA ALA A 14 3.22 -9.09 2.35
C ALA A 14 4.09 -8.22 1.41
N ILE A 15 3.71 -6.95 1.31
CA ILE A 15 4.42 -5.92 0.54
C ILE A 15 5.10 -4.91 1.48
N ALA A 16 6.34 -4.54 1.18
CA ALA A 16 6.99 -3.42 1.85
C ALA A 16 6.29 -2.09 1.49
N VAL A 17 6.20 -1.16 2.44
CA VAL A 17 5.50 0.13 2.27
C VAL A 17 5.94 0.88 1.00
N ALA A 18 7.26 0.91 0.73
CA ALA A 18 7.79 1.59 -0.46
C ALA A 18 7.31 0.94 -1.78
N ASP A 19 7.17 -0.38 -1.80
CA ASP A 19 6.70 -1.11 -2.99
C ASP A 19 5.18 -1.00 -3.13
N ALA A 20 4.43 -0.91 -2.03
CA ALA A 20 3.01 -0.57 -2.06
C ALA A 20 2.77 0.80 -2.69
N ALA A 21 3.52 1.82 -2.27
CA ALA A 21 3.40 3.18 -2.80
C ALA A 21 3.62 3.19 -4.33
N ARG A 22 4.66 2.50 -4.80
CA ARG A 22 4.94 2.34 -6.24
C ARG A 22 3.83 1.60 -6.97
N LEU A 23 3.35 0.49 -6.41
CA LEU A 23 2.31 -0.33 -7.01
C LEU A 23 0.98 0.44 -7.13
N LEU A 24 0.56 1.09 -6.03
CA LEU A 24 -0.66 1.89 -5.99
C LEU A 24 -0.56 3.10 -6.92
N SER A 25 0.61 3.74 -6.98
CA SER A 25 0.82 4.86 -7.91
C SER A 25 0.66 4.42 -9.36
N ALA A 26 1.29 3.30 -9.73
CA ALA A 26 1.22 2.76 -11.08
C ALA A 26 -0.18 2.28 -11.45
N ALA A 27 -0.89 1.65 -10.51
CA ALA A 27 -2.23 1.10 -10.75
C ALA A 27 -3.33 2.18 -10.79
N GLY A 28 -3.23 3.20 -9.93
CA GLY A 28 -4.23 4.26 -9.81
C GLY A 28 -4.02 5.46 -10.73
N GLY A 29 -2.85 5.59 -11.36
CA GLY A 29 -2.51 6.76 -12.19
C GLY A 29 -2.38 8.07 -11.38
N VAL A 30 -2.26 7.97 -10.05
CA VAL A 30 -2.11 9.08 -9.11
C VAL A 30 -0.85 8.86 -8.28
N SER A 31 -0.17 9.92 -7.84
CA SER A 31 1.02 9.75 -7.00
C SER A 31 0.60 9.32 -5.59
N VAL A 32 1.10 8.17 -5.14
CA VAL A 32 1.03 7.67 -3.77
C VAL A 32 2.45 7.58 -3.22
N THR A 33 2.73 8.27 -2.12
CA THR A 33 4.06 8.28 -1.48
C THR A 33 4.10 7.32 -0.27
N PRO A 34 5.29 6.82 0.10
CA PRO A 34 5.44 5.99 1.31
C PRO A 34 4.93 6.69 2.58
N GLU A 35 5.11 8.01 2.66
CA GLU A 35 4.71 8.83 3.81
C GLU A 35 3.18 8.86 3.96
N GLN A 36 2.43 8.87 2.85
CA GLN A 36 0.97 8.76 2.88
C GLN A 36 0.54 7.42 3.48
N ILE A 37 1.17 6.32 3.06
CA ILE A 37 0.87 4.98 3.60
C ILE A 37 1.28 4.88 5.07
N LEU A 38 2.40 5.48 5.48
CA LEU A 38 2.78 5.56 6.89
C LEU A 38 1.76 6.35 7.71
N GLY A 39 1.21 7.44 7.17
CA GLY A 39 0.12 8.17 7.79
C GLY A 39 -1.14 7.31 7.98
N ASP A 40 -1.47 6.46 7.01
CA ASP A 40 -2.57 5.50 7.13
C ASP A 40 -2.28 4.44 8.22
N ILE A 41 -1.03 4.00 8.36
CA ILE A 41 -0.60 3.10 9.46
C ILE A 41 -0.76 3.77 10.81
N ASP A 42 -0.34 5.03 10.94
CA ASP A 42 -0.52 5.81 12.16
C ASP A 42 -2.01 6.05 12.47
N ALA A 43 -2.85 6.15 11.43
CA ALA A 43 -4.32 6.22 11.55
C ALA A 43 -4.99 4.86 11.86
N GLY A 44 -4.24 3.75 11.84
CA GLY A 44 -4.71 2.42 12.26
C GLY A 44 -4.87 1.40 11.14
N LEU A 45 -4.24 1.60 9.96
CA LEU A 45 -4.11 0.55 8.95
C LEU A 45 -3.37 -0.66 9.55
N PRO A 46 -3.97 -1.87 9.57
CA PRO A 46 -3.31 -3.01 10.18
C PRO A 46 -2.13 -3.51 9.33
N THR A 47 -0.98 -3.71 9.99
CA THR A 47 0.25 -4.24 9.40
C THR A 47 0.50 -5.69 9.80
N ASN A 48 1.31 -6.40 9.02
CA ASN A 48 1.84 -7.70 9.40
C ASN A 48 2.91 -7.53 10.51
N PRO A 49 3.23 -8.59 11.28
CA PRO A 49 4.23 -8.52 12.36
C PRO A 49 5.64 -8.08 11.91
N ASP A 50 5.97 -8.27 10.63
CA ASP A 50 7.24 -7.88 10.02
C ASP A 50 7.23 -6.45 9.44
N GLY A 51 6.14 -5.70 9.63
CA GLY A 51 5.96 -4.35 9.11
C GLY A 51 5.54 -4.27 7.64
N THR A 52 5.34 -5.40 6.96
CA THR A 52 4.74 -5.41 5.62
C THR A 52 3.23 -5.18 5.68
N ILE A 53 2.64 -4.82 4.55
CA ILE A 53 1.19 -4.63 4.42
C ILE A 53 0.57 -5.74 3.56
N ASN A 54 -0.69 -6.06 3.87
CA ASN A 54 -1.55 -6.88 3.03
C ASN A 54 -2.46 -5.97 2.20
N LEU A 55 -2.35 -6.04 0.87
CA LEU A 55 -3.03 -5.11 -0.03
C LEU A 55 -4.56 -5.22 0.03
N VAL A 56 -5.09 -6.43 0.22
CA VAL A 56 -6.55 -6.65 0.35
C VAL A 56 -7.06 -6.03 1.64
N ARG A 57 -6.32 -6.19 2.74
CA ARG A 57 -6.66 -5.57 4.02
C ARG A 57 -6.60 -4.05 3.94
N TYR A 58 -5.61 -3.52 3.23
CA TYR A 58 -5.48 -2.08 3.02
C TYR A 58 -6.67 -1.51 2.24
N ALA A 59 -7.06 -2.15 1.12
CA ALA A 59 -8.25 -1.74 0.38
C ALA A 59 -9.52 -1.77 1.25
N ALA A 60 -9.70 -2.83 2.05
CA ALA A 60 -10.85 -2.93 2.96
C ALA A 60 -10.84 -1.82 4.03
N TRP A 61 -9.67 -1.47 4.57
CA TRP A 61 -9.52 -0.36 5.52
C TRP A 61 -9.85 0.99 4.85
N LEU A 62 -9.35 1.26 3.64
CA LEU A 62 -9.66 2.49 2.90
C LEU A 62 -11.16 2.65 2.64
N VAL A 63 -11.87 1.57 2.28
CA VAL A 63 -13.33 1.60 2.11
C VAL A 63 -14.03 1.92 3.43
N LYS A 64 -13.56 1.34 4.55
CA LYS A 64 -14.09 1.69 5.88
C LYS A 64 -13.88 3.17 6.20
N GLU A 65 -12.67 3.70 6.02
CA GLU A 65 -12.36 5.09 6.37
C GLU A 65 -13.13 6.11 5.51
N THR A 66 -13.24 5.84 4.21
CA THR A 66 -14.04 6.69 3.31
C THR A 66 -15.54 6.66 3.60
N SER A 67 -16.03 5.55 4.16
CA SER A 67 -17.43 5.43 4.60
C SER A 67 -17.68 6.09 5.98
N ALA A 68 -16.67 6.15 6.84
CA ALA A 68 -16.77 6.75 8.18
C ALA A 68 -16.71 8.28 8.19
N GLY A 69 -16.22 8.91 7.13
CA GLY A 69 -16.18 10.37 6.96
C GLY A 69 -17.40 10.97 6.24
N GLY A 70 -18.47 10.19 6.05
CA GLY A 70 -19.65 10.55 5.25
C GLY A 70 -20.86 11.06 6.03
N ASP A 71 -20.65 11.65 7.21
CA ASP A 71 -21.71 12.25 8.05
C ASP A 71 -21.83 13.78 7.84
#